data_AF-A0A3D3UMU1-F1
#
_entry.id   AF-A0A3D3UMU1-F1
#
_cell.length_a   1.000
_cell.length_b   1.000
_cell.length_c   1.000
_cell.angle_alpha   90.00
_cell.angle_beta   90.00
_cell.angle_gamma   90.00
#
_symmetry.space_group_name_H-M   'P 1'
#
loop_
_entity.id
_entity.type
_entity.pdbx_description
1 polymer ?
#
loop_
_entity_poly.entity_id
_entity_poly.type
_entity_poly.pdbx_seq_one_letter_code
_entity_poly.pdbx_strand_id
1 'polypeptide(L)'
;MKAKKCRIYVITVMLFFLSFLAGVITFAQIADKAEIQQEFRKRLSESDGVSVYVDVITKEKSEEESMTSQLQEDVEWELEDADIKIISKEDLEYAPGRPRLGVYLVMYKEPGVKDVYLYSFRVTHFEDATLTRKYQFAEGICWDSGLYIGRERTSAMRGVVKSHVRKYINDYLAANPKPSQRRQPEQTRY
;
A
#
# COMPACT_ATOMS: atom_id res chain seq x y z
N MET A 1 -5.88 27.21 54.59
CA MET A 1 -5.85 25.79 54.19
C MET A 1 -6.85 25.39 53.08
N LYS A 2 -8.05 26.00 52.99
CA LYS A 2 -9.07 25.67 51.96
C LYS A 2 -8.67 26.02 50.50
N ALA A 3 -8.01 27.16 50.28
CA ALA A 3 -7.64 27.61 48.93
C ALA A 3 -6.64 26.68 48.20
N LYS A 4 -5.67 26.10 48.93
CA LYS A 4 -4.69 25.15 48.36
C LYS A 4 -5.33 23.82 47.94
N LYS A 5 -6.28 23.30 48.73
CA LYS A 5 -7.03 22.07 48.40
C LYS A 5 -7.94 22.26 47.18
N CYS A 6 -8.59 23.42 47.06
CA CYS A 6 -9.41 23.78 45.89
C CYS A 6 -8.56 23.85 44.61
N ARG A 7 -7.37 24.49 44.67
CA ARG A 7 -6.43 24.58 43.55
C ARG A 7 -5.95 23.21 43.06
N ILE A 8 -5.63 22.31 43.98
CA ILE A 8 -5.23 20.93 43.65
C ILE A 8 -6.38 20.18 42.98
N TYR A 9 -7.60 20.28 43.51
CA TYR A 9 -8.76 19.62 42.94
C TYR A 9 -9.09 20.10 41.52
N VAL A 10 -9.01 21.40 41.28
CA VAL A 10 -9.21 21.99 39.94
C VAL A 10 -8.14 21.49 38.97
N ILE A 11 -6.86 21.44 39.38
CA ILE A 11 -5.77 20.93 38.54
C ILE A 11 -5.97 19.43 38.24
N THR A 12 -6.34 18.61 39.23
CA THR A 12 -6.59 17.18 39.03
C THR A 12 -7.77 16.93 38.10
N VAL A 13 -8.88 17.65 38.26
CA VAL A 13 -10.05 17.54 37.37
C VAL A 13 -9.69 17.99 35.96
N MET A 14 -8.94 19.08 35.81
CA MET A 14 -8.52 19.59 34.50
C MET A 14 -7.56 18.64 33.80
N LEU A 15 -6.60 18.03 34.53
CA LEU A 15 -5.72 16.99 34.00
C LEU A 15 -6.49 15.74 33.57
N PHE A 16 -7.48 15.31 34.37
CA PHE A 16 -8.32 14.17 34.03
C PHE A 16 -9.14 14.44 32.76
N PHE A 17 -9.73 15.63 32.65
CA PHE A 17 -10.43 16.09 31.45
C PHE A 17 -9.51 16.15 30.23
N LEU A 18 -8.30 16.68 30.35
CA LEU A 18 -7.30 16.73 29.28
C LEU A 18 -6.89 15.33 28.82
N SER A 19 -6.66 14.38 29.74
CA SER A 19 -6.34 12.99 29.39
C SER A 19 -7.52 12.27 28.74
N PHE A 20 -8.75 12.52 29.20
CA PHE A 20 -9.95 11.95 28.59
C PHE A 20 -10.16 12.51 27.17
N LEU A 21 -9.98 13.81 26.98
CA LEU A 21 -10.08 14.47 25.68
C LEU A 21 -9.03 13.95 24.70
N ALA A 22 -7.78 13.79 25.14
CA ALA A 22 -6.71 13.19 24.33
C ALA A 22 -7.01 11.74 23.95
N GLY A 23 -7.59 10.96 24.88
CA GLY A 23 -8.06 9.60 24.61
C GLY A 23 -9.12 9.57 23.51
N VAL A 24 -10.17 10.39 23.62
CA VAL A 24 -11.25 10.47 22.63
C VAL A 24 -10.73 10.88 21.24
N ILE A 25 -9.83 11.85 21.16
CA ILE A 25 -9.21 12.27 19.89
C ILE A 25 -8.42 11.11 19.25
N THR A 26 -7.64 10.38 20.06
CA THR A 26 -6.86 9.24 19.57
C THR A 26 -7.76 8.11 19.05
N PHE A 27 -8.85 7.79 19.77
CA PHE A 27 -9.83 6.79 19.34
C PHE A 27 -10.54 7.19 18.04
N ALA A 28 -10.95 8.45 17.89
CA ALA A 28 -11.59 8.94 16.67
C ALA A 28 -10.66 8.81 15.45
N GLN A 29 -9.37 9.19 15.59
CA GLN A 29 -8.38 9.04 14.52
C GLN A 29 -8.12 7.58 14.14
N ILE A 30 -8.23 6.65 15.10
CA ILE A 30 -8.10 5.20 14.83
C ILE A 30 -9.34 4.68 14.09
N ALA A 31 -10.54 5.14 14.47
CA ALA A 31 -11.79 4.75 13.83
C ALA A 31 -11.84 5.20 12.36
N ASP A 32 -11.49 6.46 12.07
CA ASP A 32 -11.45 6.98 10.69
C ASP A 32 -10.47 6.20 9.80
N LYS A 33 -9.29 5.86 10.34
CA LYS A 33 -8.31 5.02 9.62
C LYS A 33 -8.85 3.62 9.35
N ALA A 34 -9.59 3.04 10.29
CA ALA A 34 -10.17 1.71 10.15
C ALA A 34 -11.27 1.67 9.07
N GLU A 35 -12.12 2.70 9.00
CA GLU A 35 -13.17 2.83 7.97
C GLU A 35 -12.58 2.98 6.57
N ILE A 36 -11.60 3.88 6.41
CA ILE A 36 -10.89 4.06 5.14
C ILE A 36 -10.21 2.76 4.69
N GLN A 37 -9.56 2.04 5.62
CA GLN A 37 -8.94 0.75 5.31
C GLN A 37 -9.97 -0.33 4.94
N GLN A 38 -11.17 -0.29 5.52
CA GLN A 38 -12.25 -1.21 5.16
C GLN A 38 -12.81 -0.93 3.76
N GLU A 39 -12.96 0.34 3.38
CA GLU A 39 -13.33 0.74 2.02
C GLU A 39 -12.30 0.31 0.98
N PHE A 40 -10.99 0.47 1.26
CA PHE A 40 -9.94 -0.04 0.37
C PHE A 40 -9.97 -1.56 0.25
N ARG A 41 -10.13 -2.29 1.36
CA ARG A 41 -10.26 -3.76 1.31
C ARG A 41 -11.44 -4.21 0.45
N LYS A 42 -12.57 -3.51 0.53
CA LYS A 42 -13.73 -3.81 -0.32
C LYS A 42 -13.47 -3.54 -1.81
N ARG A 43 -12.61 -2.58 -2.14
CA ARG A 43 -12.23 -2.29 -3.52
C ARG A 43 -11.14 -3.23 -4.05
N LEU A 44 -10.37 -3.86 -3.17
CA LEU A 44 -9.37 -4.85 -3.51
C LEU A 44 -9.95 -6.27 -3.66
N SER A 45 -11.13 -6.54 -3.10
CA SER A 45 -11.73 -7.87 -3.13
C SER A 45 -12.14 -8.28 -4.55
N GLU A 46 -12.18 -9.58 -4.80
CA GLU A 46 -12.62 -10.21 -6.06
C GLU A 46 -11.63 -10.08 -7.23
N SER A 47 -10.47 -9.47 -6.99
CA SER A 47 -9.36 -9.46 -7.93
C SER A 47 -8.64 -10.82 -7.91
N ASP A 48 -8.56 -11.52 -9.05
CA ASP A 48 -7.89 -12.84 -9.19
C ASP A 48 -6.36 -12.71 -9.40
N GLY A 49 -5.83 -11.50 -9.37
CA GLY A 49 -4.41 -11.22 -9.61
C GLY A 49 -4.20 -9.80 -10.09
N VAL A 50 -2.94 -9.45 -10.38
CA VAL A 50 -2.60 -8.11 -10.88
C VAL A 50 -1.57 -8.18 -12.00
N SER A 51 -1.64 -7.24 -12.94
CA SER A 51 -0.52 -6.96 -13.83
C SER A 51 0.40 -5.91 -13.20
N VAL A 52 1.71 -6.13 -13.23
CA VAL A 52 2.69 -5.20 -12.65
C VAL A 52 3.08 -4.15 -13.67
N TYR A 53 3.00 -2.88 -13.26
CA TYR A 53 3.38 -1.74 -14.08
C TYR A 53 4.38 -0.87 -13.32
N VAL A 54 5.61 -0.78 -13.81
CA VAL A 54 6.64 0.08 -13.24
C VAL A 54 6.91 1.26 -14.17
N ASP A 55 6.86 2.46 -13.61
CA ASP A 55 7.19 3.72 -14.29
C ASP A 55 8.26 4.46 -13.50
N VAL A 56 9.44 4.60 -14.09
CA VAL A 56 10.56 5.32 -13.49
C VAL A 56 10.82 6.58 -14.30
N ILE A 57 11.02 7.70 -13.60
CA ILE A 57 11.41 8.97 -14.19
C ILE A 57 12.74 9.40 -13.57
N THR A 58 13.77 9.51 -14.41
CA THR A 58 15.09 10.03 -14.03
C THR A 58 15.68 10.82 -15.19
N LYS A 59 16.82 11.48 -14.95
CA LYS A 59 17.49 12.29 -15.99
C LYS A 59 18.13 11.43 -17.09
N GLU A 60 18.70 10.29 -16.71
CA GLU A 60 19.48 9.43 -17.61
C GLU A 60 18.66 8.22 -18.05
N LYS A 61 18.41 8.08 -19.36
CA LYS A 61 17.55 7.01 -19.90
C LYS A 61 18.04 5.60 -19.55
N SER A 62 19.35 5.38 -19.51
CA SER A 62 19.93 4.09 -19.12
C SER A 62 19.72 3.76 -17.64
N GLU A 63 19.74 4.76 -16.76
CA GLU A 63 19.37 4.58 -15.34
C GLU A 63 17.87 4.29 -15.22
N GLU A 64 17.03 4.93 -16.04
CA GLU A 64 15.58 4.70 -16.10
C GLU A 64 15.21 3.26 -16.47
N GLU A 65 15.76 2.75 -17.57
CA GLU A 65 15.49 1.40 -18.08
C GLU A 65 16.00 0.32 -17.11
N SER A 66 17.20 0.53 -16.56
CA SER A 66 17.80 -0.37 -15.57
C SER A 66 16.98 -0.42 -14.28
N MET A 67 16.57 0.74 -13.76
CA MET A 67 15.77 0.80 -12.53
C MET A 67 14.36 0.24 -12.74
N THR A 68 13.74 0.53 -13.89
CA THR A 68 12.42 -0.03 -14.25
C THR A 68 12.48 -1.55 -14.23
N SER A 69 13.48 -2.14 -14.89
CA SER A 69 13.63 -3.60 -14.96
C SER A 69 13.88 -4.22 -13.59
N GLN A 70 14.75 -3.61 -12.77
CA GLN A 70 15.04 -4.11 -11.41
C GLN A 70 13.83 -4.04 -10.48
N LEU A 71 13.04 -2.97 -10.55
CA LEU A 71 11.84 -2.84 -9.74
C LEU A 71 10.72 -3.75 -10.22
N GLN A 72 10.60 -3.98 -11.53
CA GLN A 72 9.64 -4.94 -12.07
C GLN A 72 9.93 -6.34 -11.50
N GLU A 73 11.18 -6.79 -11.62
CA GLU A 73 11.63 -8.07 -11.08
C GLU A 73 11.40 -8.17 -9.56
N ASP A 74 11.77 -7.12 -8.80
CA ASP A 74 11.56 -7.07 -7.35
C ASP A 74 10.09 -7.21 -6.96
N VAL A 75 9.19 -6.55 -7.68
CA VAL A 75 7.75 -6.54 -7.39
C VAL A 75 7.14 -7.88 -7.76
N GLU A 76 7.45 -8.40 -8.95
CA GLU A 76 6.95 -9.69 -9.43
C GLU A 76 7.38 -10.82 -8.49
N TRP A 77 8.65 -10.85 -8.07
CA TRP A 77 9.13 -11.82 -7.08
C TRP A 77 8.34 -11.80 -5.77
N GLU A 78 8.01 -10.61 -5.25
CA GLU A 78 7.25 -10.50 -4.01
C GLU A 78 5.79 -10.95 -4.17
N LEU A 79 5.19 -10.73 -5.34
CA LEU A 79 3.85 -11.22 -5.65
C LEU A 79 3.82 -12.74 -5.80
N GLU A 80 4.81 -13.30 -6.51
CA GLU A 80 4.97 -14.75 -6.67
C GLU A 80 5.18 -15.46 -5.34
N ASP A 81 6.08 -14.95 -4.49
CA ASP A 81 6.34 -15.49 -3.14
C ASP A 81 5.08 -15.47 -2.26
N ALA A 82 4.18 -14.52 -2.50
CA ALA A 82 2.90 -14.42 -1.83
C ALA A 82 1.78 -15.26 -2.47
N ASP A 83 2.06 -16.06 -3.49
CA ASP A 83 1.11 -16.75 -4.38
C ASP A 83 0.00 -15.82 -4.93
N ILE A 84 0.33 -14.57 -5.26
CA ILE A 84 -0.57 -13.67 -5.99
C ILE A 84 -0.30 -13.85 -7.48
N LYS A 85 -1.34 -14.18 -8.24
CA LYS A 85 -1.23 -14.36 -9.69
C LYS A 85 -0.81 -13.07 -10.38
N ILE A 86 0.26 -13.15 -11.16
CA ILE A 86 0.68 -12.08 -12.05
C ILE A 86 -0.02 -12.26 -13.40
N ILE A 87 -0.76 -11.24 -13.82
CA ILE A 87 -1.48 -11.23 -15.09
C ILE A 87 -0.56 -10.65 -16.17
N SER A 88 -0.35 -11.42 -17.24
CA SER A 88 0.43 -10.96 -18.40
C SER A 88 -0.23 -9.74 -19.04
N LYS A 89 0.53 -8.97 -19.81
CA LYS A 89 -0.02 -7.78 -20.49
C LYS A 89 -1.10 -8.17 -21.50
N GLU A 90 -0.94 -9.32 -22.13
CA GLU A 90 -1.85 -9.88 -23.12
C GLU A 90 -3.15 -10.38 -22.46
N ASP A 91 -3.05 -11.04 -21.30
CA ASP A 91 -4.22 -11.54 -20.57
C ASP A 91 -4.98 -10.42 -19.84
N LEU A 92 -4.31 -9.29 -19.56
CA LEU A 92 -4.89 -8.15 -18.85
C LEU A 92 -6.14 -7.61 -19.54
N GLU A 93 -6.19 -7.62 -20.89
CA GLU A 93 -7.35 -7.12 -21.64
C GLU A 93 -8.64 -7.93 -21.37
N TYR A 94 -8.49 -9.18 -20.94
CA TYR A 94 -9.59 -10.11 -20.65
C TYR A 94 -9.90 -10.22 -19.16
N ALA A 95 -9.04 -9.67 -18.30
CA ALA A 95 -9.24 -9.67 -16.86
C ALA A 95 -10.34 -8.65 -16.48
N PRO A 96 -11.35 -9.05 -15.68
CA PRO A 96 -12.35 -8.12 -15.15
C PRO A 96 -11.68 -6.95 -14.41
N GLY A 97 -12.05 -5.72 -14.75
CA GLY A 97 -11.45 -4.51 -14.15
C GLY A 97 -10.00 -4.24 -14.55
N ARG A 98 -9.33 -5.12 -15.32
CA ARG A 98 -7.93 -4.98 -15.75
C ARG A 98 -7.00 -4.53 -14.59
N PRO A 99 -6.89 -5.33 -13.52
CA PRO A 99 -6.25 -4.91 -12.28
C PRO A 99 -4.75 -4.76 -12.45
N ARG A 100 -4.22 -3.61 -12.01
CA ARG A 100 -2.82 -3.23 -12.13
C ARG A 100 -2.24 -2.80 -10.80
N LEU A 101 -1.03 -3.25 -10.52
CA LEU A 101 -0.19 -2.73 -9.44
C LEU A 101 0.88 -1.83 -10.05
N GLY A 102 0.68 -0.52 -9.90
CA GLY A 102 1.61 0.51 -10.34
C GLY A 102 2.67 0.80 -9.30
N VAL A 103 3.94 0.87 -9.72
CA VAL A 103 5.05 1.46 -8.97
C VAL A 103 5.60 2.65 -9.75
N TYR A 104 5.36 3.84 -9.22
CA TYR A 104 5.80 5.09 -9.84
C TYR A 104 6.97 5.64 -9.03
N LEU A 105 8.15 5.76 -9.64
CA LEU A 105 9.36 6.27 -9.00
C LEU A 105 9.89 7.48 -9.77
N VAL A 106 10.06 8.60 -9.09
CA VAL A 106 10.86 9.73 -9.58
C VAL A 106 12.15 9.75 -8.80
N MET A 107 13.29 9.76 -9.48
CA MET A 107 14.59 9.78 -8.82
C MET A 107 15.55 10.78 -9.47
N TYR A 108 16.34 11.43 -8.62
CA TYR A 108 17.35 12.40 -8.99
C TYR A 108 18.66 12.10 -8.28
N LYS A 109 19.72 11.90 -9.07
CA LYS A 109 21.05 11.60 -8.56
C LYS A 109 21.62 12.81 -7.82
N GLU A 110 22.05 12.61 -6.59
CA GLU A 110 22.58 13.68 -5.78
C GLU A 110 23.97 14.13 -6.27
N PRO A 111 24.17 15.43 -6.55
CA PRO A 111 25.45 15.94 -7.00
C PRO A 111 26.54 15.74 -5.94
N GLY A 112 27.70 15.22 -6.35
CA GLY A 112 28.86 15.06 -5.48
C GLY A 112 28.79 13.87 -4.50
N VAL A 113 27.70 13.12 -4.49
CA VAL A 113 27.57 11.91 -3.66
C VAL A 113 27.35 10.70 -4.55
N LYS A 114 28.28 9.73 -4.49
CA LYS A 114 28.20 8.52 -5.30
C LYS A 114 27.02 7.67 -4.85
N ASP A 115 26.19 7.26 -5.82
CA ASP A 115 25.09 6.29 -5.61
C ASP A 115 24.11 6.72 -4.52
N VAL A 116 23.81 8.02 -4.41
CA VAL A 116 22.73 8.53 -3.55
C VAL A 116 21.75 9.30 -4.40
N TYR A 117 20.47 9.08 -4.14
CA TYR A 117 19.36 9.66 -4.90
C TYR A 117 18.39 10.36 -3.95
N LEU A 118 17.92 11.53 -4.35
CA LEU A 118 16.66 12.09 -3.88
C LEU A 118 15.56 11.45 -4.69
N TYR A 119 14.56 10.87 -4.03
CA TYR A 119 13.50 10.16 -4.74
C TYR A 119 12.15 10.36 -4.09
N SER A 120 11.12 10.20 -4.89
CA SER A 120 9.76 10.01 -4.44
C SER A 120 9.13 8.84 -5.16
N PHE A 121 8.29 8.08 -4.47
CA PHE A 121 7.58 6.98 -5.12
C PHE A 121 6.19 6.78 -4.55
N ARG A 122 5.40 6.04 -5.30
CA ARG A 122 4.05 5.60 -4.94
C ARG A 122 3.81 4.18 -5.45
N VAL A 123 3.16 3.36 -4.63
CA VAL A 123 2.62 2.06 -5.03
C VAL A 123 1.11 2.17 -5.02
N THR A 124 0.45 1.83 -6.12
CA THR A 124 -0.99 2.04 -6.29
C THR A 124 -1.62 0.84 -6.99
N HIS A 125 -2.70 0.30 -6.45
CA HIS A 125 -3.56 -0.63 -7.16
C HIS A 125 -4.68 0.16 -7.83
N PHE A 126 -4.88 -0.06 -9.13
CA PHE A 126 -5.98 0.55 -9.87
C PHE A 126 -6.62 -0.41 -10.87
N GLU A 127 -7.92 -0.21 -11.04
CA GLU A 127 -8.79 -0.98 -11.93
C GLU A 127 -9.61 -0.04 -12.82
N ASP A 128 -10.15 -0.55 -13.91
CA ASP A 128 -11.12 0.15 -14.72
C ASP A 128 -12.51 0.16 -14.08
N ALA A 129 -12.99 1.36 -13.77
CA ALA A 129 -14.34 1.62 -13.30
C ALA A 129 -15.23 2.12 -14.43
N THR A 130 -16.49 1.66 -14.45
CA THR A 130 -17.50 2.16 -15.40
C THR A 130 -18.06 3.51 -14.93
N LEU A 131 -18.03 4.51 -15.80
CA LEU A 131 -18.65 5.81 -15.58
C LEU A 131 -20.17 5.74 -15.81
N THR A 132 -20.95 5.95 -14.75
CA THR A 132 -22.42 5.89 -14.77
C THR A 132 -23.08 6.78 -15.83
N ARG A 133 -22.48 7.93 -16.15
CA ARG A 133 -23.08 8.92 -17.05
C ARG A 133 -22.74 8.74 -18.54
N LYS A 134 -21.65 8.04 -18.86
CA LYS A 134 -21.12 7.95 -20.23
C LYS A 134 -20.84 6.53 -20.70
N TYR A 135 -21.03 5.51 -19.86
CA TYR A 135 -20.70 4.11 -20.17
C TYR A 135 -19.28 3.95 -20.73
N GLN A 136 -18.36 4.80 -20.26
CA GLN A 136 -16.93 4.76 -20.57
C GLN A 136 -16.17 4.25 -19.35
N PHE A 137 -14.92 3.84 -19.53
CA PHE A 137 -14.04 3.42 -18.45
C PHE A 137 -13.18 4.58 -17.94
N ALA A 138 -12.89 4.57 -16.65
CA ALA A 138 -11.91 5.44 -16.01
C ALA A 138 -11.10 4.63 -14.99
N GLU A 139 -9.86 5.03 -14.74
CA GLU A 139 -9.03 4.39 -13.71
C GLU A 139 -9.56 4.76 -12.31
N GLY A 140 -9.91 3.74 -11.54
CA GLY A 140 -10.29 3.83 -10.14
C GLY A 140 -9.17 3.31 -9.26
N ILE A 141 -8.68 4.14 -8.33
CA ILE A 141 -7.70 3.71 -7.33
C ILE A 141 -8.40 2.86 -6.27
N CYS A 142 -7.98 1.60 -6.16
CA CYS A 142 -8.49 0.62 -5.20
C CYS A 142 -7.63 0.51 -3.94
N TRP A 143 -6.34 0.86 -4.03
CA TRP A 143 -5.43 0.94 -2.89
C TRP A 143 -4.27 1.89 -3.20
N ASP A 144 -3.78 2.59 -2.19
CA ASP A 144 -2.68 3.54 -2.35
C ASP A 144 -1.73 3.53 -1.15
N SER A 145 -0.43 3.53 -1.43
CA SER A 145 0.59 3.59 -0.38
C SER A 145 0.71 4.96 0.28
N GLY A 146 0.19 6.01 -0.35
CA GLY A 146 0.62 7.39 -0.15
C GLY A 146 1.94 7.69 -0.87
N LEU A 147 2.24 8.98 -1.04
CA LEU A 147 3.52 9.44 -1.58
C LEU A 147 4.61 9.29 -0.51
N TYR A 148 5.69 8.59 -0.85
CA TYR A 148 6.90 8.55 -0.05
C TYR A 148 7.97 9.45 -0.66
N ILE A 149 8.79 10.10 0.17
CA ILE A 149 9.94 10.91 -0.24
C ILE A 149 11.14 10.48 0.59
N GLY A 150 12.29 10.26 -0.06
CA GLY A 150 13.50 9.80 0.60
C GLY A 150 14.79 10.32 -0.04
N ARG A 151 15.89 10.06 0.67
CA ARG A 151 17.25 10.33 0.22
C ARG A 151 18.14 9.17 0.62
N GLU A 152 18.41 8.25 -0.30
CA GLU A 152 19.08 7.00 0.03
C GLU A 152 19.94 6.48 -1.13
N ARG A 153 20.74 5.45 -0.84
CA ARG A 153 21.38 4.66 -1.90
C ARG A 153 20.37 3.81 -2.64
N THR A 154 20.73 3.40 -3.85
CA THR A 154 19.87 2.60 -4.73
C THR A 154 19.32 1.34 -4.06
N SER A 155 20.16 0.59 -3.34
CA SER A 155 19.73 -0.65 -2.65
C SER A 155 18.74 -0.38 -1.52
N ALA A 156 18.95 0.69 -0.75
CA ALA A 156 18.06 1.09 0.33
C ALA A 156 16.71 1.61 -0.22
N MET A 157 16.74 2.42 -1.28
CA MET A 157 15.55 2.87 -1.99
C MET A 157 14.68 1.69 -2.45
N ARG A 158 15.28 0.71 -3.14
CA ARG A 158 14.59 -0.53 -3.56
C ARG A 158 13.99 -1.28 -2.38
N GLY A 159 14.74 -1.39 -1.27
CA GLY A 159 14.24 -2.00 -0.03
C GLY A 159 13.01 -1.29 0.57
N VAL A 160 12.94 0.03 0.46
CA VAL A 160 11.78 0.81 0.92
C VAL A 160 10.57 0.60 -0.02
N VAL A 161 10.78 0.55 -1.34
CA VAL A 161 9.71 0.22 -2.31
C VAL A 161 9.14 -1.17 -2.01
N LYS A 162 10.01 -2.17 -1.88
CA LYS A 162 9.67 -3.54 -1.50
C LYS A 162 8.84 -3.60 -0.21
N SER A 163 9.16 -2.78 0.78
CA SER A 163 8.38 -2.71 2.03
C SER A 163 6.94 -2.22 1.82
N HIS A 164 6.72 -1.31 0.86
CA HIS A 164 5.38 -0.82 0.52
C HIS A 164 4.61 -1.81 -0.36
N VAL A 165 5.30 -2.53 -1.24
CA VAL A 165 4.73 -3.67 -1.99
C VAL A 165 4.24 -4.75 -1.01
N ARG A 166 5.03 -5.09 0.01
CA ARG A 166 4.60 -6.02 1.07
C ARG A 166 3.38 -5.54 1.84
N LYS A 167 3.27 -4.23 2.07
CA LYS A 167 2.07 -3.65 2.68
C LYS A 167 0.84 -3.86 1.79
N TYR A 168 0.98 -3.61 0.50
CA TYR A 168 -0.06 -3.91 -0.49
C TYR A 168 -0.45 -5.40 -0.46
N ILE A 169 0.53 -6.31 -0.51
CA ILE A 169 0.31 -7.77 -0.48
C ILE A 169 -0.51 -8.16 0.75
N ASN A 170 -0.15 -7.66 1.93
CA ASN A 170 -0.87 -7.95 3.16
C ASN A 170 -2.34 -7.46 3.11
N ASP A 171 -2.57 -6.24 2.61
CA ASP A 171 -3.92 -5.70 2.47
C ASP A 171 -4.73 -6.45 1.39
N TYR A 172 -4.08 -6.86 0.29
CA TYR A 172 -4.68 -7.65 -0.78
C TYR A 172 -5.10 -9.04 -0.28
N LEU A 173 -4.23 -9.76 0.44
CA LEU A 173 -4.54 -11.09 0.98
C LEU A 173 -5.58 -11.03 2.11
N ALA A 174 -5.65 -9.92 2.84
CA ALA A 174 -6.72 -9.69 3.81
C ALA A 174 -8.09 -9.50 3.13
N ALA A 175 -8.12 -8.91 1.94
CA ALA A 175 -9.33 -8.76 1.12
C ALA A 175 -9.66 -10.02 0.29
N ASN A 176 -8.64 -10.78 -0.11
CA ASN A 176 -8.72 -11.96 -0.96
C ASN A 176 -8.08 -13.17 -0.24
N PRO A 177 -8.72 -13.70 0.82
CA PRO A 177 -8.15 -14.79 1.59
C PRO A 177 -8.01 -16.04 0.71
N LYS A 178 -6.83 -16.66 0.76
CA LYS A 178 -6.59 -17.94 0.07
C LYS A 178 -7.60 -18.98 0.57
N PRO A 179 -8.14 -19.85 -0.31
CA PRO A 179 -8.99 -20.94 0.12
C PRO A 179 -8.26 -21.77 1.19
N SER A 180 -8.87 -21.96 2.36
CA SER A 180 -8.29 -22.83 3.38
C SER A 180 -8.08 -24.21 2.76
N GLN A 181 -6.84 -24.72 2.75
CA GLN A 181 -6.60 -26.14 2.46
C GLN A 181 -7.37 -26.94 3.52
N ARG A 182 -8.60 -27.35 3.21
CA ARG A 182 -9.32 -28.31 4.04
C ARG A 182 -8.44 -29.56 4.04
N ARG A 183 -7.81 -29.86 5.18
CA ARG A 183 -7.19 -31.17 5.41
C ARG A 183 -8.23 -32.19 5.04
N GLN A 184 -8.00 -32.98 3.99
CA GLN A 184 -8.86 -34.11 3.69
C GLN A 184 -8.94 -34.95 4.98
N PRO A 185 -10.13 -35.27 5.49
CA PRO A 185 -10.22 -36.19 6.61
C PRO A 185 -9.52 -37.48 6.18
N GLU A 186 -8.48 -37.83 6.93
CA GLU A 186 -7.71 -39.04 6.79
C GLU A 186 -8.70 -40.20 6.65
N GLN A 187 -8.74 -40.83 5.46
CA GLN A 187 -9.58 -42.00 5.23
C GLN A 187 -9.12 -43.07 6.22
N THR A 188 -9.89 -43.27 7.29
CA THR A 188 -9.74 -44.41 8.18
C THR A 188 -9.96 -45.66 7.34
N ARG A 189 -8.85 -46.32 6.96
CA ARG A 189 -8.90 -47.65 6.37
C ARG A 189 -9.45 -48.59 7.43
N TYR A 190 -10.65 -49.12 7.19
CA TYR A 190 -11.19 -50.28 7.88
C TYR A 190 -10.55 -51.55 7.32
#